data_AF-A0A7S1T416-F1
#
_entry.id   AF-A0A7S1T416-F1
#
_cell.length_a   1.000
_cell.length_b   1.000
_cell.length_c   1.000
_cell.angle_alpha   90.00
_cell.angle_beta   90.00
_cell.angle_gamma   90.00
#
_symmetry.space_group_name_H-M   'P 1'
#
loop_
_entity.id
_entity.type
_entity.pdbx_description
1 polymer ?
#
loop_
_entity_poly.entity_id
_entity_poly.type
_entity_poly.pdbx_seq_one_letter_code
_entity_poly.pdbx_strand_id
1 'polypeptide(L)'
;TLQYLQVELGLTDEQVKRMLAVSPAFLRYGSAVKSSAEWLQSALGCDLREVARIAHKSPQVLGLRRCRMQRTLDFLLHRMQCSPCDAKEVVMAQPQIFSYSVDNNLGPKLEYLRSLGVSEGGAIRVFRECPQVIGASLAAMQAKVDYLRGEWGLSPADLTAYPQYLSFSLQDRIRPRHRFALYISAAGIPKPKDILLVSERQFCLQVGSSVPEYRAWQSQ
;
A
#
# COMPACT_ATOMS: atom_id res chain seq x y z
N THR A 1 -1.41 21.36 -20.44
CA THR A 1 -0.99 20.46 -19.35
C THR A 1 -0.02 21.12 -18.38
N LEU A 2 1.19 21.51 -18.80
CA LEU A 2 2.19 22.10 -17.89
C LEU A 2 1.71 23.39 -17.22
N GLN A 3 1.10 24.30 -18.00
CA GLN A 3 0.49 25.52 -17.47
C GLN A 3 -0.57 25.23 -16.40
N TYR A 4 -1.45 24.24 -16.62
CA TYR A 4 -2.44 23.84 -15.61
C TYR A 4 -1.78 23.32 -14.32
N LEU A 5 -0.72 22.52 -14.44
CA LEU A 5 0.01 22.01 -13.27
C LEU A 5 0.67 23.12 -12.45
N GLN A 6 1.34 24.06 -13.11
CA GLN A 6 2.09 25.12 -12.44
C GLN A 6 1.17 26.24 -11.94
N VAL A 7 0.20 26.66 -12.76
CA VAL A 7 -0.66 27.82 -12.49
C VAL A 7 -1.89 27.43 -11.66
N GLU A 8 -2.61 26.37 -12.04
CA GLU A 8 -3.87 26.00 -11.35
C GLU A 8 -3.61 25.06 -10.16
N LEU A 9 -2.73 24.06 -10.30
CA LEU A 9 -2.39 23.14 -9.19
C LEU A 9 -1.24 23.64 -8.29
N GLY A 10 -0.56 24.72 -8.67
CA GLY A 10 0.51 25.31 -7.87
C GLY A 10 1.76 24.42 -7.69
N LEU A 11 2.00 23.48 -8.61
CA LEU A 11 3.17 22.61 -8.55
C LEU A 11 4.43 23.37 -8.96
N THR A 12 5.52 23.19 -8.21
CA THR A 12 6.81 23.79 -8.53
C THR A 12 7.48 23.11 -9.71
N ASP A 13 8.40 23.81 -10.38
CA ASP A 13 9.16 23.25 -11.50
C ASP A 13 9.88 21.95 -11.12
N GLU A 14 10.43 21.86 -9.91
CA GLU A 14 11.08 20.65 -9.40
C GLU A 14 10.10 19.50 -9.13
N GLN A 15 8.84 19.81 -8.76
CA GLN A 15 7.80 18.80 -8.65
C GLN A 15 7.38 18.30 -10.04
N VAL A 16 7.20 19.21 -11.00
CA VAL A 16 6.83 18.87 -12.38
C VAL A 16 7.94 18.06 -13.06
N LYS A 17 9.21 18.46 -12.93
CA LYS A 17 10.36 17.69 -13.45
C LYS A 17 10.39 16.27 -12.88
N ARG A 18 10.20 16.11 -11.57
CA ARG A 18 10.12 14.79 -10.93
C ARG A 18 8.95 13.96 -11.47
N MET A 19 7.78 14.56 -11.66
CA MET A 19 6.62 13.88 -12.25
C MET A 19 6.92 13.38 -13.67
N LEU A 20 7.57 14.20 -14.49
CA LEU A 20 7.94 13.85 -15.87
C LEU A 20 9.03 12.77 -15.93
N ALA A 21 9.97 12.76 -14.97
CA ALA A 21 10.96 11.70 -14.87
C ALA A 21 10.32 10.33 -14.55
N VAL A 22 9.29 10.33 -13.69
CA VAL A 22 8.56 9.10 -13.31
C VAL A 22 7.57 8.67 -14.41
N SER A 23 6.94 9.62 -15.10
CA SER A 23 5.95 9.32 -16.14
C SER A 23 6.07 10.29 -17.32
N PRO A 24 6.99 10.03 -18.27
CA PRO A 24 7.14 10.87 -19.46
C PRO A 24 5.86 10.92 -20.32
N ALA A 25 5.08 9.83 -20.30
CA ALA A 25 3.79 9.73 -20.98
C ALA A 25 2.76 10.76 -20.50
N PHE A 26 2.97 11.37 -19.33
CA PHE A 26 2.08 12.36 -18.74
C PHE A 26 1.79 13.56 -19.66
N LEU A 27 2.78 14.01 -20.44
CA LEU A 27 2.61 15.12 -21.37
C LEU A 27 1.57 14.84 -22.46
N ARG A 28 1.36 13.56 -22.79
CA ARG A 28 0.42 13.12 -23.83
C ARG A 28 -1.04 13.19 -23.38
N TYR A 29 -1.31 13.37 -22.09
CA TYR A 29 -2.68 13.36 -21.57
C TYR A 29 -3.47 14.63 -21.90
N GLY A 30 -2.81 15.73 -22.25
CA GLY A 30 -3.49 16.94 -22.75
C GLY A 30 -4.62 17.44 -21.83
N SER A 31 -5.81 17.62 -22.38
CA SER A 31 -7.01 18.06 -21.66
C SER A 31 -7.52 17.05 -20.62
N ALA A 32 -7.19 15.76 -20.76
CA ALA A 32 -7.60 14.72 -19.81
C ALA A 32 -7.08 14.99 -18.39
N VAL A 33 -5.94 15.69 -18.25
CA VAL A 33 -5.40 16.07 -16.95
C VAL A 33 -6.37 16.95 -16.17
N LYS A 34 -6.91 17.98 -16.83
CA LYS A 34 -7.87 18.91 -16.21
C LYS A 34 -9.20 18.20 -15.91
N SER A 35 -9.72 17.43 -16.87
CA SER A 35 -10.96 16.68 -16.67
C SER A 35 -10.87 15.62 -15.57
N SER A 36 -9.70 14.99 -15.39
CA SER A 36 -9.47 14.04 -14.29
C SER A 36 -9.36 14.75 -12.95
N ALA A 37 -8.69 15.91 -12.90
CA ALA A 37 -8.63 16.74 -11.70
C ALA A 37 -10.03 17.20 -11.26
N GLU A 38 -10.83 17.75 -12.17
CA GLU A 38 -12.22 18.15 -11.90
C GLU A 38 -13.07 16.97 -11.41
N TRP A 39 -12.84 15.77 -11.96
CA TRP A 39 -13.52 14.57 -11.49
C TRP A 39 -13.11 14.19 -10.07
N LEU A 40 -11.83 14.25 -9.72
CA LEU A 40 -11.36 14.02 -8.34
C LEU A 40 -11.97 15.03 -7.37
N GLN A 41 -12.13 16.28 -7.79
CA GLN A 41 -12.80 17.30 -6.97
C GLN A 41 -14.28 16.98 -6.78
N SER A 42 -15.00 16.66 -7.86
CA SER A 42 -16.44 16.40 -7.81
C SER A 42 -16.81 15.08 -7.14
N ALA A 43 -16.06 14.00 -7.39
CA ALA A 43 -16.42 12.65 -6.96
C ALA A 43 -15.90 12.31 -5.57
N LEU A 44 -14.73 12.83 -5.19
CA LEU A 44 -14.10 12.57 -3.89
C LEU A 44 -14.09 13.79 -2.96
N GLY A 45 -14.54 14.97 -3.41
CA GLY A 45 -14.44 16.20 -2.63
C GLY A 45 -13.00 16.63 -2.38
N CYS A 46 -12.07 16.32 -3.30
CA CYS A 46 -10.69 16.78 -3.19
C CYS A 46 -10.59 18.29 -3.48
N ASP A 47 -9.77 19.00 -2.72
CA ASP A 47 -9.35 20.35 -3.08
C ASP A 47 -8.18 20.32 -4.10
N LEU A 48 -7.81 21.48 -4.64
CA LEU A 48 -6.72 21.59 -5.62
C LEU A 48 -5.35 21.16 -5.06
N ARG A 49 -5.09 21.38 -3.77
CA ARG A 49 -3.83 20.99 -3.12
C ARG A 49 -3.75 19.46 -2.93
N GLU A 50 -4.89 18.83 -2.68
CA GLU A 50 -5.04 17.38 -2.61
C GLU A 50 -4.87 16.74 -3.98
N VAL A 51 -5.49 17.32 -5.01
CA VAL A 51 -5.28 16.90 -6.41
C VAL A 51 -3.80 17.05 -6.79
N ALA A 52 -3.14 18.14 -6.41
CA ALA A 52 -1.70 18.33 -6.63
C ALA A 52 -0.86 17.25 -5.93
N ARG A 53 -1.21 16.87 -4.69
CA ARG A 53 -0.56 15.76 -3.97
C ARG A 53 -0.75 14.42 -4.68
N ILE A 54 -1.95 14.11 -5.16
CA ILE A 54 -2.24 12.92 -5.98
C ILE A 54 -1.38 12.93 -7.25
N ALA A 55 -1.38 14.06 -7.97
CA ALA A 55 -0.63 14.24 -9.21
C ALA A 55 0.87 14.01 -9.00
N HIS A 56 1.43 14.58 -7.92
CA HIS A 56 2.84 14.43 -7.60
C HIS A 56 3.21 12.98 -7.25
N LYS A 57 2.36 12.30 -6.47
CA LYS A 57 2.61 10.91 -6.04
C LYS A 57 2.38 9.89 -7.16
N SER A 58 1.45 10.14 -8.07
CA SER A 58 1.07 9.21 -9.14
C SER A 58 0.52 9.97 -10.35
N PRO A 59 1.39 10.59 -11.17
CA PRO A 59 0.98 11.41 -12.32
C PRO A 59 0.09 10.65 -13.31
N GLN A 60 0.31 9.34 -13.45
CA GLN A 60 -0.45 8.47 -14.34
C GLN A 60 -1.96 8.45 -14.06
N VAL A 61 -2.38 8.73 -12.83
CA VAL A 61 -3.80 8.74 -12.45
C VAL A 61 -4.59 9.78 -13.26
N LEU A 62 -3.99 10.94 -13.54
CA LEU A 62 -4.65 12.01 -14.28
C LEU A 62 -4.81 11.71 -15.78
N GLY A 63 -4.18 10.65 -16.28
CA GLY A 63 -4.38 10.14 -17.64
C GLY A 63 -5.33 8.95 -17.72
N LEU A 64 -5.82 8.43 -16.59
CA LEU A 64 -6.72 7.27 -16.59
C LEU A 64 -8.10 7.67 -17.11
N ARG A 65 -8.77 6.72 -17.77
CA ARG A 65 -10.16 6.91 -18.21
C ARG A 65 -11.07 7.06 -16.98
N ARG A 66 -11.98 8.04 -17.02
CA ARG A 66 -12.99 8.27 -15.98
C ARG A 66 -13.76 7.01 -15.58
N CYS A 67 -14.16 6.19 -16.54
CA CYS A 67 -14.88 4.95 -16.25
C CYS A 67 -14.08 3.96 -15.39
N ARG A 68 -12.74 3.93 -15.52
CA ARG A 68 -11.88 3.10 -14.67
C ARG A 68 -11.80 3.67 -13.26
N MET A 69 -11.64 4.98 -13.13
CA MET A 69 -11.63 5.64 -11.82
C MET A 69 -12.97 5.46 -11.09
N GLN A 70 -14.08 5.65 -11.81
CA GLN A 70 -15.43 5.44 -11.30
C GLN A 70 -15.64 4.02 -10.78
N ARG A 71 -15.31 2.98 -11.55
CA ARG A 71 -15.45 1.59 -11.07
C ARG A 71 -14.69 1.31 -9.79
N THR A 72 -13.50 1.90 -9.64
CA THR A 72 -12.72 1.76 -8.40
C THR A 72 -13.40 2.48 -7.25
N LEU A 73 -13.95 3.67 -7.49
CA LEU A 73 -14.70 4.42 -6.50
C LEU A 73 -15.96 3.65 -6.06
N ASP A 74 -16.73 3.11 -7.00
CA ASP A 74 -17.92 2.29 -6.72
C ASP A 74 -17.54 1.04 -5.91
N PHE A 75 -16.40 0.43 -6.21
CA PHE A 75 -15.85 -0.66 -5.40
C PHE A 75 -15.56 -0.24 -3.96
N LEU A 76 -14.90 0.92 -3.75
CA LEU A 76 -14.62 1.42 -2.40
C LEU A 76 -15.92 1.73 -1.64
N LEU A 77 -16.84 2.47 -2.26
CA LEU A 77 -18.07 2.92 -1.58
C LEU A 77 -19.06 1.78 -1.32
N HIS A 78 -19.28 0.92 -2.31
CA HIS A 78 -20.37 -0.06 -2.24
C HIS A 78 -19.88 -1.46 -1.86
N ARG A 79 -18.73 -1.90 -2.38
CA ARG A 79 -18.22 -3.25 -2.08
C ARG A 79 -17.42 -3.28 -0.80
N MET A 80 -16.52 -2.32 -0.56
CA MET A 80 -15.79 -2.20 0.71
C MET A 80 -16.59 -1.48 1.80
N GLN A 81 -17.76 -0.93 1.46
CA GLN A 81 -18.64 -0.21 2.39
C GLN A 81 -17.94 0.97 3.07
N CYS A 82 -17.02 1.63 2.35
CA CYS A 82 -16.35 2.84 2.82
C CYS A 82 -17.31 4.01 2.89
N SER A 83 -17.13 4.90 3.87
CA SER A 83 -17.67 6.24 3.75
C SER A 83 -16.96 7.01 2.62
N PRO A 84 -17.56 8.08 2.07
CA PRO A 84 -16.87 8.96 1.11
C PRO A 84 -15.54 9.51 1.65
N CYS A 85 -15.47 9.78 2.96
CA CYS A 85 -14.25 10.21 3.64
C CYS A 85 -13.18 9.11 3.61
N ASP A 86 -13.53 7.87 3.97
CA ASP A 86 -12.59 6.74 3.92
C ASP A 86 -12.09 6.47 2.49
N ALA A 87 -12.98 6.56 1.50
CA ALA A 87 -12.61 6.38 0.10
C ALA A 87 -11.60 7.46 -0.35
N LYS A 88 -11.83 8.72 0.03
CA LYS A 88 -10.88 9.82 -0.20
C LYS A 88 -9.55 9.53 0.49
N GLU A 89 -9.55 9.11 1.75
CA GLU A 89 -8.31 8.78 2.47
C GLU A 89 -7.53 7.65 1.81
N VAL A 90 -8.20 6.57 1.36
CA VAL A 90 -7.56 5.48 0.63
C VAL A 90 -6.94 5.97 -0.67
N VAL A 91 -7.65 6.81 -1.45
CA VAL A 91 -7.14 7.36 -2.71
C VAL A 91 -5.98 8.32 -2.48
N MET A 92 -6.06 9.19 -1.47
CA MET A 92 -4.99 10.11 -1.10
C MET A 92 -3.75 9.36 -0.61
N ALA A 93 -3.96 8.32 0.19
CA ALA A 93 -2.91 7.44 0.64
C ALA A 93 -2.31 6.68 -0.54
N GLN A 94 -3.13 6.25 -1.51
CA GLN A 94 -2.64 5.39 -2.57
C GLN A 94 -3.34 5.59 -3.93
N PRO A 95 -2.95 6.64 -4.69
CA PRO A 95 -3.71 7.02 -5.88
C PRO A 95 -3.66 6.00 -7.02
N GLN A 96 -2.59 5.19 -7.11
CA GLN A 96 -2.51 4.13 -8.12
C GLN A 96 -3.48 2.97 -7.88
N ILE A 97 -4.29 2.99 -6.82
CA ILE A 97 -5.41 2.06 -6.65
C ILE A 97 -6.30 2.02 -7.91
N PHE A 98 -6.49 3.17 -8.57
CA PHE A 98 -7.22 3.30 -9.83
C PHE A 98 -6.62 2.53 -11.02
N SER A 99 -5.34 2.18 -10.95
CA SER A 99 -4.67 1.44 -12.03
C SER A 99 -4.94 -0.06 -11.98
N TYR A 100 -5.38 -0.59 -10.84
CA TYR A 100 -5.66 -2.02 -10.69
C TYR A 100 -7.05 -2.40 -11.18
N SER A 101 -7.23 -3.67 -11.56
CA SER A 101 -8.54 -4.21 -11.89
C SER A 101 -9.35 -4.46 -10.62
N VAL A 102 -10.60 -4.00 -10.60
CA VAL A 102 -11.53 -4.35 -9.52
C VAL A 102 -11.76 -5.86 -9.51
N ASP A 103 -12.09 -6.44 -10.66
CA ASP A 103 -12.54 -7.83 -10.74
C ASP A 103 -11.40 -8.83 -10.59
N ASN A 104 -10.22 -8.50 -11.12
CA ASN A 104 -9.07 -9.43 -11.15
C ASN A 104 -8.03 -9.16 -10.06
N ASN A 105 -8.17 -8.08 -9.27
CA ASN A 105 -7.17 -7.73 -8.26
C ASN A 105 -7.77 -7.26 -6.93
N LEU A 106 -8.53 -6.16 -6.92
CA LEU A 106 -9.01 -5.57 -5.66
C LEU A 106 -10.09 -6.43 -5.00
N GLY A 107 -11.06 -6.90 -5.79
CA GLY A 107 -12.15 -7.76 -5.35
C GLY A 107 -11.67 -9.07 -4.75
N PRO A 108 -10.85 -9.88 -5.45
CA PRO A 108 -10.33 -11.12 -4.89
C PRO A 108 -9.56 -10.94 -3.58
N LYS A 109 -8.82 -9.83 -3.41
CA LYS A 109 -8.13 -9.51 -2.15
C LYS A 109 -9.08 -9.13 -1.02
N LEU A 110 -10.15 -8.39 -1.33
CA LEU A 110 -11.19 -8.07 -0.36
C LEU A 110 -11.89 -9.35 0.10
N GLU A 111 -12.29 -10.22 -0.83
CA GLU A 111 -12.95 -11.48 -0.46
C GLU A 111 -12.01 -12.40 0.34
N TYR A 112 -10.71 -12.40 0.01
CA TYR A 112 -9.73 -13.11 0.82
C TYR A 112 -9.64 -12.55 2.25
N LEU A 113 -9.53 -11.23 2.43
CA LEU A 113 -9.55 -10.63 3.77
C LEU A 113 -10.83 -10.99 4.55
N ARG A 114 -11.99 -10.95 3.89
CA ARG A 114 -13.26 -11.38 4.50
C ARG A 114 -13.24 -12.85 4.90
N SER A 115 -12.69 -13.72 4.05
CA SER A 115 -12.58 -15.16 4.35
C SER A 115 -11.69 -15.45 5.57
N LEU A 116 -10.75 -14.54 5.87
CA LEU A 116 -9.95 -14.59 7.09
C LEU A 116 -10.72 -14.14 8.33
N GLY A 117 -11.88 -13.49 8.19
CA GLY A 117 -12.62 -12.88 9.29
C GLY A 117 -12.17 -11.44 9.60
N VAL A 118 -11.50 -10.76 8.67
CA VAL A 118 -11.16 -9.33 8.80
C VAL A 118 -12.44 -8.50 8.65
N SER A 119 -12.66 -7.56 9.56
CA SER A 119 -13.78 -6.62 9.49
C SER A 119 -13.61 -5.64 8.32
N GLU A 120 -14.72 -5.03 7.88
CA GLU A 120 -14.68 -4.03 6.79
C GLU A 120 -13.73 -2.88 7.13
N GLY A 121 -13.79 -2.33 8.35
CA GLY A 121 -12.85 -1.29 8.81
C GLY A 121 -11.38 -1.76 8.81
N GLY A 122 -11.14 -3.03 9.13
CA GLY A 122 -9.82 -3.64 9.02
C GLY A 122 -9.33 -3.74 7.57
N ALA A 123 -10.22 -4.12 6.64
CA ALA A 123 -9.89 -4.17 5.21
C ALA A 123 -9.60 -2.78 4.64
N ILE A 124 -10.39 -1.76 5.00
CA ILE A 124 -10.13 -0.35 4.64
C ILE A 124 -8.74 0.06 5.13
N ARG A 125 -8.41 -0.26 6.39
CA ARG A 125 -7.11 0.04 6.97
C ARG A 125 -5.96 -0.65 6.21
N VAL A 126 -6.11 -1.91 5.81
CA VAL A 126 -5.11 -2.63 5.00
C VAL A 126 -4.90 -1.94 3.66
N PHE A 127 -5.98 -1.57 2.95
CA PHE A 127 -5.87 -0.90 1.65
C PHE A 127 -5.26 0.51 1.76
N ARG A 128 -5.55 1.23 2.84
CA ARG A 128 -5.01 2.57 3.12
C ARG A 128 -3.53 2.54 3.52
N GLU A 129 -3.15 1.65 4.44
CA GLU A 129 -1.81 1.67 5.06
C GLU A 129 -0.78 0.79 4.34
N CYS A 130 -1.22 -0.19 3.55
CA CYS A 130 -0.33 -1.24 3.00
C CYS A 130 -0.44 -1.32 1.49
N PRO A 131 0.08 -0.32 0.76
CA PRO A 131 -0.08 -0.25 -0.68
C PRO A 131 0.61 -1.38 -1.44
N GLN A 132 1.64 -1.98 -0.84
CA GLN A 132 2.31 -3.15 -1.39
C GLN A 132 1.35 -4.35 -1.50
N VAL A 133 0.33 -4.43 -0.64
CA VAL A 133 -0.71 -5.48 -0.71
C VAL A 133 -1.55 -5.34 -1.98
N ILE A 134 -1.87 -4.11 -2.37
CA ILE A 134 -2.65 -3.83 -3.57
C ILE A 134 -1.86 -4.24 -4.83
N GLY A 135 -0.54 -4.04 -4.84
CA GLY A 135 0.33 -4.41 -5.95
C GLY A 135 0.79 -5.87 -5.98
N ALA A 136 0.79 -6.59 -4.85
CA ALA A 136 1.23 -7.98 -4.76
C ALA A 136 0.23 -8.94 -5.45
N SER A 137 0.66 -10.14 -5.84
CA SER A 137 -0.29 -11.18 -6.25
C SER A 137 -1.10 -11.67 -5.05
N LEU A 138 -2.32 -12.16 -5.29
CA LEU A 138 -3.15 -12.76 -4.23
C LEU A 138 -2.41 -13.94 -3.57
N ALA A 139 -1.77 -14.79 -4.36
CA ALA A 139 -0.97 -15.91 -3.87
C ALA A 139 0.18 -15.47 -2.95
N ALA A 140 0.87 -14.37 -3.28
CA ALA A 140 1.93 -13.83 -2.42
C ALA A 140 1.38 -13.28 -1.10
N MET A 141 0.19 -12.67 -1.12
CA MET A 141 -0.51 -12.21 0.08
C MET A 141 -0.92 -13.40 0.96
N GLN A 142 -1.49 -14.45 0.35
CA GLN A 142 -1.87 -15.69 1.03
C GLN A 142 -0.67 -16.34 1.72
N ALA A 143 0.43 -16.56 0.99
CA ALA A 143 1.64 -17.16 1.55
C ALA A 143 2.20 -16.37 2.75
N LYS A 144 2.09 -15.04 2.76
CA LYS A 144 2.48 -14.21 3.91
C LYS A 144 1.55 -14.44 5.10
N VAL A 145 0.24 -14.40 4.87
CA VAL A 145 -0.76 -14.62 5.92
C VAL A 145 -0.63 -16.02 6.51
N ASP A 146 -0.50 -17.05 5.67
CA ASP A 146 -0.37 -18.44 6.10
C ASP A 146 0.86 -18.63 6.99
N TYR A 147 2.00 -18.05 6.60
CA TYR A 147 3.20 -18.06 7.42
C TYR A 147 2.99 -17.32 8.75
N LEU A 148 2.43 -16.11 8.70
CA LEU A 148 2.21 -15.31 9.91
C LEU A 148 1.25 -16.00 10.90
N ARG A 149 0.19 -16.63 10.39
CA ARG A 149 -0.78 -17.37 11.21
C ARG A 149 -0.23 -18.71 11.70
N GLY A 150 0.51 -19.42 10.87
CA GLY A 150 1.09 -20.72 11.21
C GLY A 150 2.17 -20.61 12.29
N GLU A 151 3.09 -19.66 12.13
CA GLU A 151 4.25 -19.53 13.02
C GLU A 151 3.95 -18.74 14.31
N TRP A 152 3.11 -17.71 14.22
CA TRP A 152 2.80 -16.83 15.37
C TRP A 152 1.37 -16.95 15.89
N GLY A 153 0.50 -17.76 15.28
CA GLY A 153 -0.89 -17.90 15.70
C GLY A 153 -1.71 -16.62 15.53
N LEU A 154 -1.32 -15.71 14.62
CA LEU A 154 -1.97 -14.40 14.50
C LEU A 154 -3.46 -14.52 14.16
N SER A 155 -4.26 -13.75 14.89
CA SER A 155 -5.67 -13.57 14.59
C SER A 155 -5.87 -12.54 13.46
N PRO A 156 -7.08 -12.48 12.87
CA PRO A 156 -7.42 -11.43 11.91
C PRO A 156 -7.29 -10.03 12.53
N ALA A 157 -7.60 -9.89 13.83
CA ALA A 157 -7.44 -8.64 14.55
C ALA A 157 -5.96 -8.21 14.60
N ASP A 158 -5.03 -9.14 14.85
CA ASP A 158 -3.58 -8.83 14.87
C ASP A 158 -3.08 -8.34 13.52
N LEU A 159 -3.52 -8.98 12.42
CA LEU A 159 -3.18 -8.58 11.06
C LEU A 159 -3.71 -7.17 10.73
N THR A 160 -4.89 -6.80 11.24
CA THR A 160 -5.45 -5.45 11.05
C THR A 160 -4.88 -4.41 12.01
N ALA A 161 -4.38 -4.83 13.18
CA ALA A 161 -3.70 -3.96 14.13
C ALA A 161 -2.33 -3.52 13.58
N TYR A 162 -1.65 -4.45 12.89
CA TYR A 162 -0.33 -4.26 12.28
C TYR A 162 -0.32 -4.69 10.80
N PRO A 163 -1.08 -4.00 9.92
CA PRO A 163 -1.19 -4.40 8.51
C PRO A 163 0.16 -4.34 7.79
N GLN A 164 1.12 -3.55 8.31
CA GLN A 164 2.48 -3.41 7.77
C GLN A 164 3.23 -4.74 7.70
N TYR A 165 2.84 -5.77 8.45
CA TYR A 165 3.41 -7.11 8.30
C TYR A 165 3.29 -7.62 6.86
N LEU A 166 2.18 -7.31 6.19
CA LEU A 166 1.91 -7.74 4.82
C LEU A 166 2.71 -6.94 3.77
N SER A 167 3.27 -5.79 4.16
CA SER A 167 4.14 -4.97 3.32
C SER A 167 5.57 -5.51 3.22
N PHE A 168 6.02 -6.35 4.15
CA PHE A 168 7.37 -6.90 4.12
C PHE A 168 7.49 -8.12 3.20
N SER A 169 8.70 -8.33 2.65
CA SER A 169 9.02 -9.51 1.85
C SER A 169 8.98 -10.77 2.74
N LEU A 170 8.30 -11.81 2.25
CA LEU A 170 8.24 -13.09 2.95
C LEU A 170 9.63 -13.73 3.04
N GLN A 171 10.38 -13.70 1.94
CA GLN A 171 11.68 -14.37 1.82
C GLN A 171 12.83 -13.53 2.38
N ASP A 172 12.76 -12.19 2.27
CA ASP A 172 13.93 -11.36 2.63
C ASP A 172 13.84 -10.80 4.05
N ARG A 173 12.64 -10.75 4.65
CA ARG A 173 12.43 -10.13 5.96
C ARG A 173 11.65 -10.97 6.93
N ILE A 174 10.45 -11.46 6.56
CA ILE A 174 9.58 -12.16 7.51
C ILE A 174 10.24 -13.48 7.95
N ARG A 175 10.55 -14.37 7.00
CA ARG A 175 11.16 -15.67 7.30
C ARG A 175 12.57 -15.57 7.90
N PRO A 176 13.51 -14.80 7.33
CA PRO A 176 14.87 -14.77 7.86
C PRO A 176 14.93 -14.25 9.28
N ARG A 177 14.18 -13.18 9.60
CA ARG A 177 14.15 -12.64 10.97
C ARG A 177 13.49 -13.59 11.96
N HIS A 178 12.39 -14.24 11.57
CA HIS A 178 11.75 -15.23 12.41
C HIS A 178 12.68 -16.41 12.73
N ARG A 179 13.27 -16.99 11.69
CA ARG A 179 14.16 -18.16 11.82
C ARG A 179 15.45 -17.83 12.55
N PHE A 180 16.05 -16.67 12.31
CA PHE A 180 17.24 -16.24 13.04
C PHE A 180 16.93 -15.98 14.52
N ALA A 181 15.78 -15.35 14.81
CA ALA A 181 15.35 -15.15 16.19
C ALA A 181 15.17 -16.48 16.93
N LEU A 182 14.59 -17.49 16.27
CA LEU A 182 14.48 -18.85 16.82
C LEU A 182 15.85 -19.53 17.01
N TYR A 183 16.81 -19.24 16.13
CA TYR A 183 18.15 -19.81 16.20
C TYR A 183 18.97 -19.26 17.38
N ILE A 184 18.88 -17.96 17.67
CA ILE A 184 19.68 -17.32 18.74
C ILE A 184 18.93 -17.24 20.09
N SER A 185 17.62 -17.05 20.08
CA SER A 185 16.87 -16.79 21.31
C SER A 185 16.34 -18.07 21.95
N ALA A 186 16.85 -18.40 23.14
CA ALA A 186 16.29 -19.45 23.99
C ALA A 186 14.98 -19.02 24.70
N ALA A 187 14.59 -17.74 24.60
CA ALA A 187 13.46 -17.15 25.33
C ALA A 187 12.08 -17.38 24.66
N GLY A 188 12.00 -18.24 23.65
CA GLY A 188 10.78 -18.48 22.87
C GLY A 188 10.61 -17.50 21.71
N ILE A 189 9.47 -17.62 21.00
CA ILE A 189 9.18 -16.88 19.76
C ILE A 189 8.92 -15.39 20.06
N PRO A 190 9.75 -14.44 19.57
CA PRO A 190 9.48 -13.02 19.74
C PRO A 190 8.22 -12.59 18.99
N LYS A 191 7.54 -11.56 19.49
CA LYS A 191 6.33 -11.05 18.81
C LYS A 191 6.73 -10.43 17.46
N PRO A 192 5.88 -10.56 16.42
CA PRO A 192 6.19 -10.03 15.09
C PRO A 192 6.49 -8.54 15.08
N LYS A 193 5.77 -7.74 15.87
CA LYS A 193 6.01 -6.28 15.94
C LYS A 193 7.44 -5.94 16.37
N ASP A 194 8.01 -6.75 17.27
CA ASP A 194 9.31 -6.46 17.87
C ASP A 194 10.43 -6.76 16.88
N ILE A 195 10.26 -7.74 15.99
CA ILE A 195 11.32 -8.12 15.04
C ILE A 195 11.08 -7.65 13.60
N LEU A 196 9.82 -7.46 13.18
CA LEU A 196 9.49 -7.11 11.80
C LEU A 196 9.39 -5.60 11.59
N LEU A 197 8.88 -4.83 12.55
CA LEU A 197 8.66 -3.38 12.37
C LEU A 197 9.90 -2.52 12.63
N VAL A 198 10.99 -3.12 13.10
CA VAL A 198 12.21 -2.40 13.47
C VAL A 198 13.29 -2.43 12.37
N SER A 199 14.28 -1.56 12.46
CA SER A 199 15.45 -1.60 11.56
C SER A 199 16.24 -2.91 11.73
N GLU A 200 17.05 -3.30 10.75
CA GLU A 200 17.90 -4.51 10.86
C GLU A 200 18.84 -4.43 12.08
N ARG A 201 19.43 -3.25 12.33
CA ARG A 201 20.27 -3.01 13.50
C ARG A 201 19.49 -3.24 14.80
N GLN A 202 18.31 -2.65 14.91
CA GLN A 202 17.48 -2.77 16.12
C GLN A 202 17.00 -4.20 16.33
N PHE A 203 16.61 -4.88 15.24
CA PHE A 203 16.26 -6.30 15.27
C PHE A 203 17.39 -7.14 15.87
N CYS A 204 18.62 -7.00 15.36
CA CYS A 204 19.77 -7.76 15.85
C CYS A 204 20.01 -7.50 17.35
N LEU A 205 19.96 -6.24 17.78
CA LEU A 205 20.12 -5.87 19.19
C LEU A 205 19.04 -6.52 20.08
N GLN A 206 17.79 -6.56 19.63
CA GLN A 206 16.68 -7.13 20.40
C GLN A 206 16.76 -8.66 20.54
N VAL A 207 17.36 -9.35 19.56
CA VAL A 207 17.58 -10.80 19.64
C VAL A 207 18.94 -11.16 20.26
N GLY A 208 19.69 -10.17 20.75
CA GLY A 208 20.99 -10.41 21.39
C GLY A 208 22.13 -10.73 20.43
N SER A 209 22.10 -10.19 19.20
CA SER A 209 23.09 -10.42 18.15
C SER A 209 23.51 -9.11 17.45
N SER A 210 24.35 -9.21 16.43
CA SER A 210 24.86 -8.12 15.60
C SER A 210 24.48 -8.27 14.13
N VAL A 211 24.49 -7.15 13.39
CA VAL A 211 24.20 -7.15 11.94
C VAL A 211 25.16 -8.04 11.15
N PRO A 212 26.49 -8.04 11.40
CA PRO A 212 27.40 -8.94 10.70
C PRO A 212 27.08 -10.42 10.91
N GLU A 213 26.76 -10.83 12.14
CA GLU A 213 26.38 -12.22 12.45
C GLU A 213 25.10 -12.63 11.73
N TYR A 214 24.07 -11.78 11.75
CA TYR A 214 22.82 -12.03 11.06
C TYR A 214 23.02 -12.21 9.55
N ARG A 215 23.79 -11.33 8.91
CA ARG A 215 24.07 -11.43 7.47
C ARG A 215 24.92 -12.65 7.12
N ALA A 216 25.87 -13.01 7.98
CA ALA A 216 26.66 -14.22 7.80
C ALA A 216 25.78 -15.47 7.89
N TRP A 217 24.83 -15.51 8.84
CA TRP A 217 23.85 -16.59 8.96
C TRP A 217 22.91 -16.69 7.76
N GLN A 218 22.46 -15.57 7.20
CA GLN A 218 21.61 -15.58 6.00
C GLN A 218 22.31 -16.12 4.74
N SER A 219 23.64 -16.14 4.73
CA SER A 219 24.44 -16.60 3.59
C SER A 219 24.81 -18.09 3.65
N GLN A 220 24.39 -18.79 4.71
CA GLN A 220 24.59 -20.24 4.90
C GLN A 220 23.42 -21.04 4.31
#